data_AF-A0A3D3UFE0-F1
#
_entry.id   AF-A0A3D3UFE0-F1
#
_cell.length_a   1.000
_cell.length_b   1.000
_cell.length_c   1.000
_cell.angle_alpha   90.00
_cell.angle_beta   90.00
_cell.angle_gamma   90.00
#
_symmetry.space_group_name_H-M   'P 1'
#
loop_
_entity.id
_entity.type
_entity.pdbx_description
1 polymer ?
#
loop_
_entity_poly.entity_id
_entity_poly.type
_entity_poly.pdbx_seq_one_letter_code
_entity_poly.pdbx_strand_id
1 'polypeptide(L)'
;WSINDKKYSEAEPIRLRYNERVRIKFINQTMMTHPMHLHGHWMELDNGAGSFKPRKHVISIAPGETVYFDLTADAVGEWAFHCHLLYHMATGMFRKLIVEPAPEATLAPQTGGGDA
;
A
#
# COMPACT_ATOMS: atom_id res chain seq x y z
N TRP A 1 13.90 12.73 -5.53
CA TRP A 1 12.83 11.90 -6.13
C TRP A 1 11.62 11.91 -5.19
N SER A 2 10.40 11.78 -5.71
CA SER A 2 9.17 11.93 -4.91
C SER A 2 8.05 11.05 -5.46
N ILE A 3 6.97 10.93 -4.69
CA ILE A 3 5.68 10.39 -5.14
C ILE A 3 4.71 11.58 -5.10
N ASN A 4 3.85 11.78 -6.10
CA ASN A 4 2.89 12.90 -6.15
C ASN A 4 3.52 14.25 -5.77
N ASP A 5 4.69 14.56 -6.34
CA ASP A 5 5.47 15.79 -6.14
C ASP A 5 5.91 16.11 -4.70
N LYS A 6 5.65 15.24 -3.73
CA LYS A 6 6.05 15.43 -2.33
C LYS A 6 7.14 14.44 -1.92
N LYS A 7 8.25 14.95 -1.38
CA LYS A 7 9.28 14.10 -0.75
C LYS A 7 8.72 13.49 0.54
N TYR A 8 9.35 12.43 1.03
CA TYR A 8 8.95 11.79 2.29
C TYR A 8 8.87 12.77 3.47
N SER A 9 9.81 13.71 3.58
CA SER A 9 9.84 14.74 4.64
C SER A 9 8.61 15.66 4.67
N GLU A 10 7.82 15.69 3.60
CA GLU A 10 6.67 16.58 3.41
C GLU A 10 5.35 15.80 3.23
N ALA A 11 5.43 14.46 3.27
CA ALA A 11 4.33 13.60 2.89
C ALA A 11 3.63 13.01 4.10
N GLU A 12 2.32 13.19 4.15
CA GLU A 12 1.46 12.44 5.07
C GLU A 12 1.46 10.94 4.72
N PRO A 13 1.30 10.06 5.73
CA PRO A 13 1.14 8.64 5.49
C PRO A 13 -0.12 8.31 4.68
N ILE A 14 -0.05 7.24 3.89
CA ILE A 14 -1.24 6.60 3.34
C ILE A 14 -1.88 5.81 4.48
N ARG A 15 -3.16 6.04 4.78
CA ARG A 15 -3.89 5.33 5.84
C ARG A 15 -4.95 4.43 5.25
N LEU A 16 -4.96 3.17 5.66
CA LEU A 16 -5.94 2.16 5.29
C LEU A 16 -6.47 1.50 6.57
N ARG A 17 -7.68 0.96 6.52
CA ARG A 17 -8.21 0.10 7.57
C ARG A 17 -7.85 -1.35 7.32
N TYR A 18 -7.75 -2.15 8.38
CA TYR A 18 -7.57 -3.59 8.27
C TYR A 18 -8.63 -4.21 7.34
N ASN A 19 -8.18 -5.04 6.41
CA ASN A 19 -8.96 -5.67 5.33
C ASN A 19 -9.59 -4.70 4.31
N GLU A 20 -9.23 -3.42 4.32
CA GLU A 20 -9.60 -2.52 3.24
C GLU A 20 -8.94 -2.98 1.93
N ARG A 21 -9.75 -3.12 0.87
CA ARG A 21 -9.27 -3.46 -0.47
C ARG A 21 -9.27 -2.22 -1.34
N VAL A 22 -8.08 -1.80 -1.75
CA VAL A 22 -7.88 -0.59 -2.57
C VAL A 22 -7.24 -0.94 -3.90
N ARG A 23 -7.51 -0.11 -4.90
CA ARG A 23 -6.80 -0.11 -6.18
C ARG A 23 -5.86 1.08 -6.22
N ILE A 24 -4.58 0.82 -6.42
CA ILE A 24 -3.55 1.84 -6.58
C ILE A 24 -3.26 2.00 -8.06
N LYS A 25 -3.38 3.22 -8.56
CA LYS A 25 -2.92 3.65 -9.88
C LYS A 25 -1.55 4.29 -9.73
N PHE A 26 -0.52 3.70 -10.32
CA PHE A 26 0.82 4.27 -10.31
C PHE A 26 1.16 4.78 -11.71
N ILE A 27 1.43 6.08 -11.82
CA ILE A 27 1.79 6.74 -13.08
C ILE A 27 3.27 7.14 -13.00
N ASN A 28 4.11 6.57 -13.85
CA ASN A 28 5.50 6.99 -13.95
C ASN A 28 5.65 8.09 -14.99
N GLN A 29 5.75 9.34 -14.53
CA GLN A 29 5.92 10.50 -15.40
C GLN A 29 7.39 10.85 -15.68
N THR A 30 8.32 9.97 -15.30
CA THR A 30 9.76 10.21 -15.43
C THR A 30 10.39 9.34 -16.50
N MET A 31 11.65 9.63 -16.84
CA MET A 31 12.41 8.90 -17.87
C MET A 31 13.14 7.64 -17.34
N MET A 32 12.91 7.23 -16.09
CA MET A 32 13.54 6.05 -15.49
C MET A 32 12.51 5.05 -14.97
N THR A 33 12.83 3.76 -15.05
CA THR A 33 12.02 2.70 -14.43
C THR A 33 12.08 2.80 -12.90
N HIS A 34 10.93 2.66 -12.25
CA HIS A 34 10.84 2.59 -10.79
C HIS A 34 10.35 1.22 -10.32
N PRO A 35 11.21 0.39 -9.71
CA PRO A 35 10.78 -0.81 -8.99
C PRO A 35 10.14 -0.40 -7.65
N MET A 36 8.83 -0.26 -7.60
CA MET A 36 8.10 0.12 -6.39
C MET A 36 7.85 -1.07 -5.50
N HIS A 37 8.33 -0.98 -4.25
CA HIS A 37 8.25 -2.02 -3.24
C HIS A 37 7.33 -1.58 -2.10
N LEU A 38 6.39 -2.45 -1.72
CA LEU A 38 5.58 -2.31 -0.52
C LEU A 38 5.94 -3.41 0.48
N HIS A 39 6.22 -3.00 1.72
CA HIS A 39 6.47 -3.92 2.83
C HIS A 39 5.15 -4.48 3.38
N GLY A 40 5.23 -5.66 4.01
CA GLY A 40 4.11 -6.28 4.73
C GLY A 40 2.96 -6.83 3.87
N HIS A 41 2.92 -6.51 2.57
CA HIS A 41 1.79 -6.81 1.71
C HIS A 41 2.18 -7.35 0.34
N TRP A 42 1.24 -8.06 -0.27
CA TRP A 42 1.30 -8.40 -1.68
C TRP A 42 0.50 -7.39 -2.51
N MET A 43 1.05 -6.99 -3.65
CA MET A 43 0.35 -6.22 -4.67
C MET A 43 -0.08 -7.15 -5.81
N GLU A 44 -1.36 -7.13 -6.14
CA GLU A 44 -1.93 -7.91 -7.24
C GLU A 44 -1.90 -7.07 -8.52
N LEU A 45 -0.88 -7.28 -9.35
CA LEU A 45 -0.69 -6.48 -10.58
C LEU A 45 -1.81 -6.77 -11.58
N ASP A 46 -2.52 -5.73 -12.02
CA ASP A 46 -3.51 -5.84 -13.08
C ASP A 46 -2.82 -5.84 -14.44
N ASN A 47 -2.57 -7.04 -14.97
CA ASN A 47 -2.00 -7.28 -16.29
C ASN A 47 -3.03 -7.83 -17.29
N GLY A 48 -4.33 -7.69 -17.01
CA GLY A 48 -5.40 -8.23 -17.85
C GLY A 48 -5.68 -9.73 -17.66
N ALA A 49 -4.96 -10.44 -16.77
CA ALA A 49 -5.18 -11.87 -16.51
C ALA A 49 -6.44 -12.18 -15.66
N GLY A 50 -7.31 -11.20 -15.40
CA GLY A 50 -8.55 -11.39 -14.64
C GLY A 50 -8.29 -11.87 -13.22
N SER A 51 -8.79 -13.05 -12.86
CA SER A 51 -8.61 -13.66 -11.53
C SER A 51 -7.19 -14.21 -11.29
N PHE A 52 -6.36 -14.31 -12.33
CA PHE A 52 -5.00 -14.87 -12.25
C PHE A 52 -3.92 -13.79 -12.19
N LYS A 53 -4.20 -12.65 -11.55
CA LYS A 53 -3.23 -11.57 -11.36
C LYS A 53 -2.01 -12.07 -10.59
N PRO A 54 -0.78 -11.77 -11.04
CA PRO A 54 0.40 -12.13 -10.28
C PRO A 54 0.49 -11.29 -8.99
N ARG A 55 0.79 -11.96 -7.88
CA ARG A 55 1.12 -11.32 -6.60
C ARG A 55 2.59 -10.97 -6.58
N LYS A 56 2.92 -9.71 -6.31
CA LYS A 56 4.29 -9.19 -6.27
C LYS A 56 4.48 -8.28 -5.06
N HIS A 57 5.65 -8.37 -4.42
CA HIS A 57 6.06 -7.39 -3.40
C HIS A 57 6.80 -6.20 -4.03
N VAL A 58 7.28 -6.34 -5.28
CA VAL A 58 7.90 -5.27 -6.08
C VAL A 58 7.29 -5.26 -7.48
N ILE A 59 6.84 -4.09 -7.94
CA ILE A 59 6.35 -3.88 -9.31
C ILE A 59 7.22 -2.82 -9.98
N SER A 60 7.81 -3.15 -11.13
CA SER A 60 8.55 -2.18 -11.96
C SER A 60 7.59 -1.43 -12.87
N ILE A 61 7.65 -0.10 -12.84
CA ILE A 61 6.88 0.77 -13.74
C ILE A 61 7.84 1.44 -14.71
N ALA A 62 7.70 1.15 -16.00
CA ALA A 62 8.54 1.71 -17.05
C ALA A 62 8.29 3.22 -17.25
N PRO A 63 9.20 3.95 -17.93
CA PRO A 63 9.00 5.36 -18.26
C PRO A 63 7.68 5.60 -19.02
N GLY A 64 6.89 6.59 -18.59
CA GLY A 64 5.61 6.94 -19.21
C GLY A 64 4.47 5.94 -18.97
N GLU A 65 4.72 4.84 -18.27
CA GLU A 65 3.74 3.79 -18.04
C GLU A 65 2.79 4.13 -16.89
N THR A 66 1.56 3.63 -17.01
CA THR A 66 0.61 3.55 -15.89
C THR A 66 0.31 2.09 -15.60
N VAL A 67 0.50 1.67 -14.36
CA VAL A 67 0.08 0.35 -13.88
C VAL A 67 -0.99 0.49 -12.82
N TYR A 68 -1.81 -0.55 -12.70
CA TYR A 68 -2.79 -0.69 -11.62
C TYR A 68 -2.44 -1.93 -10.82
N PHE A 69 -2.52 -1.85 -9.51
CA PHE A 69 -2.46 -3.03 -8.66
C PHE A 69 -3.49 -2.93 -7.55
N ASP A 70 -4.07 -4.07 -7.22
CA ASP A 70 -4.97 -4.18 -6.08
C ASP A 70 -4.15 -4.55 -4.84
N LEU A 71 -4.54 -3.99 -3.70
CA LEU A 71 -3.93 -4.19 -2.40
C LEU A 71 -5.04 -4.51 -1.39
N THR A 72 -4.88 -5.58 -0.63
CA THR A 72 -5.68 -5.85 0.56
C THR A 72 -4.81 -5.53 1.77
N ALA A 73 -5.25 -4.62 2.63
CA ALA A 73 -4.51 -4.17 3.81
C ALA A 73 -4.65 -5.17 4.98
N ASP A 74 -4.04 -6.35 4.85
CA ASP A 74 -4.17 -7.49 5.77
C ASP A 74 -3.06 -7.57 6.83
N ALA A 75 -2.16 -6.58 6.88
CA ALA A 75 -1.11 -6.49 7.90
C ALA A 75 -1.20 -5.16 8.67
N VAL A 76 -1.76 -5.18 9.89
CA VAL A 76 -1.83 -4.02 10.79
C VAL A 76 -0.42 -3.53 11.15
N GLY A 77 -0.17 -2.22 11.08
CA GLY A 77 1.12 -1.61 11.43
C GLY A 77 1.53 -0.48 10.51
N GLU A 78 2.81 -0.08 10.60
CA GLU A 78 3.43 0.93 9.74
C GLU A 78 4.41 0.27 8.77
N TRP A 79 4.25 0.56 7.48
CA TRP A 79 4.95 -0.11 6.39
C TRP A 79 5.61 0.88 5.45
N ALA A 80 6.80 0.52 4.97
CA ALA A 80 7.49 1.29 3.96
C ALA A 80 6.94 1.00 2.56
N PHE A 81 6.67 2.06 1.79
CA PHE A 81 6.34 2.00 0.37
C PHE A 81 7.29 2.90 -0.41
N HIS A 82 8.19 2.33 -1.20
CA HIS A 82 9.28 3.10 -1.79
C HIS A 82 9.83 2.51 -3.08
N CYS A 83 10.54 3.33 -3.84
CA CYS A 83 11.33 2.83 -4.96
C CYS A 83 12.52 2.02 -4.44
N HIS A 84 12.81 0.90 -5.09
CA HIS A 84 13.87 -0.03 -4.72
C HIS A 84 15.23 0.34 -5.36
N LEU A 85 15.30 1.48 -6.06
CA LEU A 85 16.55 2.14 -6.36
C LEU A 85 16.92 3.01 -5.16
N LEU A 86 17.96 2.60 -4.41
CA LEU A 86 18.33 3.18 -3.12
C LEU A 86 18.51 4.71 -3.18
N TYR A 87 19.08 5.23 -4.26
CA TYR A 87 19.23 6.68 -4.45
C TYR A 87 17.86 7.39 -4.54
N HIS A 88 16.87 6.80 -5.21
CA HIS A 88 15.53 7.39 -5.32
C HIS A 88 14.82 7.36 -3.97
N MET A 89 14.91 6.23 -3.26
CA MET A 89 14.41 6.08 -1.90
C MET A 89 15.02 7.15 -0.96
N ALA A 90 16.35 7.20 -0.89
CA ALA A 90 17.09 8.07 0.03
C ALA A 90 16.84 9.56 -0.22
N THR A 91 16.52 9.95 -1.46
CA THR A 91 16.24 11.35 -1.83
C THR A 91 14.75 11.71 -1.84
N GLY A 92 13.88 10.80 -1.36
CA GLY A 92 12.50 11.12 -0.99
C GLY A 92 11.38 10.34 -1.68
N MET A 93 11.67 9.38 -2.58
CA MET A 93 10.66 8.55 -3.24
C MET A 93 10.21 7.41 -2.32
N PHE A 94 9.56 7.81 -1.24
CA PHE A 94 9.16 6.97 -0.13
C PHE A 94 7.83 7.48 0.44
N ARG A 95 7.03 6.54 0.92
CA ARG A 95 5.80 6.77 1.69
C ARG A 95 5.76 5.81 2.86
N LYS A 96 5.16 6.28 3.94
CA LYS A 96 4.66 5.42 5.01
C LYS A 96 3.24 5.02 4.68
N LEU A 97 2.93 3.73 4.76
CA LEU A 97 1.58 3.20 4.72
C LEU A 97 1.23 2.70 6.12
N ILE A 98 0.12 3.16 6.68
CA ILE A 98 -0.38 2.76 7.99
C ILE A 98 -1.65 1.96 7.76
N VAL A 99 -1.68 0.74 8.30
CA VAL A 99 -2.89 -0.07 8.39
C VAL A 99 -3.38 0.00 9.83
N GLU A 100 -4.50 0.68 10.02
CA GLU A 100 -5.16 0.80 11.31
C GLU A 100 -5.96 -0.48 11.59
N PRO A 101 -6.01 -0.97 12.84
CA PRO A 101 -6.85 -2.11 13.19
C PRO A 101 -8.31 -1.81 12.84
N ALA A 102 -9.09 -2.86 12.55
CA ALA A 102 -10.53 -2.69 12.45
C ALA A 102 -11.04 -2.08 13.76
N PRO A 103 -12.05 -1.19 13.72
CA PRO A 103 -12.71 -0.76 14.94
C PRO A 103 -13.07 -2.00 15.73
N GLU A 104 -12.72 -2.03 17.01
CA GLU A 104 -13.17 -3.08 17.91
C GLU A 104 -14.69 -3.12 17.73
N ALA A 105 -15.22 -4.23 17.19
CA ALA A 105 -16.65 -4.43 17.14
C ALA A 105 -17.08 -4.25 18.59
N THR A 106 -17.82 -3.18 18.89
CA THR A 106 -18.29 -2.90 20.24
C THR A 106 -19.00 -4.16 20.68
N LEU A 107 -18.33 -4.98 21.50
CA LEU A 107 -18.95 -6.12 22.12
C LEU A 107 -19.99 -5.48 23.03
N ALA A 108 -21.25 -5.50 22.59
CA ALA A 108 -22.36 -5.17 23.46
C ALA A 108 -22.12 -5.96 24.75
N PRO A 109 -22.24 -5.34 25.93
CA PRO A 109 -22.06 -6.04 27.18
C PRO A 109 -22.94 -7.28 27.13
N GLN A 110 -22.34 -8.46 27.22
CA GLN A 110 -23.11 -9.67 27.40
C GLN A 110 -23.83 -9.47 28.73
N THR A 111 -25.13 -9.23 28.67
CA THR A 111 -26.01 -9.26 29.84
C THR A 111 -26.00 -10.71 30.31
N GLY A 112 -25.00 -11.07 31.11
CA GLY A 112 -24.98 -12.30 31.86
C GLY A 112 -26.19 -12.29 32.75
N GLY A 113 -27.18 -13.10 32.38
CA GLY A 113 -28.33 -13.40 33.22
C GLY A 113 -27.84 -13.86 34.58
N GLY A 114 -28.38 -13.25 35.62
CA GLY A 114 -28.30 -13.80 36.96
C GLY A 114 -29.15 -15.05 36.98
N ASP A 115 -28.49 -16.20 37.06
CA ASP A 115 -29.12 -17.43 37.52
C ASP A 115 -29.06 -17.44 39.06
N ALA A 116 -30.22 -17.77 39.63
CA ALA A 116 -30.54 -17.83 41.05
C ALA A 116 -29.87 -18.99 41.80
#